data_AF-A0A2V6SN81-F1
#
_entry.id   AF-A0A2V6SN81-F1
#
_cell.length_a   1.000
_cell.length_b   1.000
_cell.length_c   1.000
_cell.angle_alpha   90.00
_cell.angle_beta   90.00
_cell.angle_gamma   90.00
#
_symmetry.space_group_name_H-M   'P 1'
#
loop_
_entity.id
_entity.type
_entity.pdbx_description
1 polymer ?
#
loop_
_entity_poly.entity_id
_entity_poly.type
_entity_poly.pdbx_seq_one_letter_code
_entity_poly.pdbx_strand_id
1 'polypeptide(L)'
;IVEFARDLHNRDGLSIPDAAVEATRRRFRPIVMTSFAFILGVVPLMVATGAGAASQQAIGTVVFGGMMASTLLAIPFVPVFYVALEGMSERLRRGRARRPEAHGEPGPPPPPEVARG
;
A
#
# COMPACT_ATOMS: atom_id res chain seq x y z
N ILE A 1 2.17 -5.81 -0.62
CA ILE A 1 1.19 -5.38 -1.66
C ILE A 1 1.48 -3.95 -2.07
N VAL A 2 1.45 -2.97 -1.15
CA VAL A 2 1.68 -1.54 -1.44
C VAL A 2 2.96 -1.27 -2.22
N GLU A 3 4.11 -1.78 -1.77
CA GLU A 3 5.40 -1.59 -2.47
C GLU A 3 5.37 -2.16 -3.89
N PHE A 4 4.83 -3.38 -4.06
CA PHE A 4 4.66 -4.01 -5.37
C PHE A 4 3.73 -3.22 -6.28
N ALA A 5 2.62 -2.71 -5.75
CA ALA A 5 1.67 -1.91 -6.50
C ALA A 5 2.32 -0.59 -6.92
N ARG A 6 3.06 0.05 -6.01
CA ARG A 6 3.81 1.27 -6.32
C ARG A 6 4.88 1.06 -7.38
N ASP A 7 5.60 -0.06 -7.32
CA ASP A 7 6.59 -0.40 -8.35
C ASP A 7 5.93 -0.69 -9.71
N LEU A 8 4.84 -1.46 -9.75
CA LEU A 8 4.07 -1.72 -10.97
C LEU A 8 3.49 -0.42 -11.57
N HIS A 9 3.05 0.51 -10.74
CA HIS A 9 2.55 1.81 -11.20
C HIS A 9 3.68 2.69 -11.75
N ASN A 10 4.77 2.84 -10.99
CA ASN A 10 5.83 3.80 -11.31
C ASN A 10 6.81 3.30 -12.38
N ARG A 11 7.08 2.00 -12.42
CA ARG A 11 8.09 1.41 -13.32
C ARG A 11 7.45 0.77 -14.55
N ASP A 12 6.36 0.04 -14.34
CA ASP A 12 5.71 -0.73 -15.41
C ASP A 12 4.54 0.06 -16.04
N GLY A 13 4.21 1.24 -15.49
CA GLY A 13 3.21 2.16 -16.06
C GLY A 13 1.76 1.71 -15.91
N LEU A 14 1.47 0.70 -15.07
CA LEU A 14 0.11 0.24 -14.83
C LEU A 14 -0.73 1.35 -14.18
N SER A 15 -2.04 1.37 -14.44
CA SER A 15 -2.95 2.23 -13.70
C SER A 15 -2.97 1.84 -12.21
N ILE A 16 -3.23 2.80 -11.31
CA ILE A 16 -3.31 2.54 -9.86
C ILE A 16 -4.18 1.32 -9.49
N PRO A 17 -5.41 1.15 -10.01
CA PRO A 17 -6.22 -0.03 -9.70
C PRO A 17 -5.63 -1.33 -10.27
N ASP A 18 -5.11 -1.31 -11.50
CA ASP A 18 -4.52 -2.51 -12.12
C ASP A 18 -3.25 -2.96 -11.38
N ALA A 19 -2.41 -1.99 -11.01
CA ALA A 19 -1.21 -2.23 -10.21
C ALA A 19 -1.55 -2.84 -8.84
N ALA A 20 -2.63 -2.38 -8.20
CA ALA A 20 -3.11 -2.92 -6.92
C ALA A 20 -3.58 -4.38 -7.06
N VAL A 21 -4.35 -4.70 -8.10
CA VAL A 21 -4.85 -6.05 -8.38
C VAL A 21 -3.69 -7.01 -8.67
N GLU A 22 -2.77 -6.60 -9.54
CA GLU A 22 -1.62 -7.44 -9.93
C GLU A 22 -0.67 -7.67 -8.75
N ALA A 23 -0.37 -6.63 -7.97
CA ALA A 23 0.42 -6.76 -6.74
C ALA A 23 -0.23 -7.72 -5.73
N THR A 24 -1.56 -7.68 -5.63
CA THR A 24 -2.33 -8.56 -4.74
C THR A 24 -2.26 -10.00 -5.22
N ARG A 25 -2.46 -10.27 -6.52
CA ARG A 25 -2.33 -11.62 -7.11
C ARG A 25 -0.95 -12.24 -6.88
N ARG A 26 0.12 -11.49 -7.10
CA ARG A 26 1.50 -11.97 -6.89
C ARG A 26 1.77 -12.34 -5.44
N ARG A 27 1.10 -11.68 -4.49
CA ARG A 27 1.32 -11.87 -3.05
C ARG A 27 0.29 -12.75 -2.37
N PHE A 28 -0.83 -13.05 -3.03
CA PHE A 28 -1.89 -13.88 -2.49
C PHE A 28 -1.38 -15.25 -2.03
N ARG A 29 -0.64 -15.96 -2.90
CA ARG A 29 -0.10 -17.29 -2.58
C ARG A 29 0.83 -17.26 -1.36
N PRO A 30 1.85 -16.38 -1.29
CA PRO A 30 2.67 -16.23 -0.09
C PRO A 30 1.89 -15.87 1.18
N ILE A 31 0.96 -14.92 1.13
CA ILE A 31 0.19 -14.48 2.31
C ILE A 31 -0.65 -15.64 2.85
N VAL A 32 -1.36 -16.32 1.96
CA VAL A 32 -2.21 -17.45 2.33
C VAL A 32 -1.39 -18.61 2.87
N MET A 33 -0.23 -18.89 2.27
CA MET A 33 0.69 -19.93 2.74
C MET A 33 1.17 -19.68 4.17
N THR A 34 1.63 -18.47 4.49
CA THR A 34 2.14 -18.17 5.84
C THR A 34 1.01 -18.17 6.86
N SER A 35 -0.16 -17.65 6.50
CA SER A 35 -1.34 -17.69 7.37
C SER A 35 -1.74 -19.13 7.69
N PHE A 36 -1.84 -20.01 6.69
CA PHE A 36 -2.19 -21.41 6.95
C PHE A 36 -1.13 -22.15 7.74
N ALA A 37 0.16 -21.97 7.41
CA ALA A 37 1.24 -22.61 8.15
C ALA A 37 1.21 -22.25 9.64
N PHE A 38 0.99 -20.97 9.95
CA PHE A 38 0.92 -20.51 11.32
C PHE A 38 -0.37 -20.92 12.03
N ILE A 39 -1.52 -20.86 11.35
CA ILE A 39 -2.80 -21.36 11.87
C ILE A 39 -2.67 -22.84 12.27
N LEU A 40 -2.13 -23.68 11.39
CA LEU A 40 -1.90 -25.09 11.69
C LEU A 40 -0.89 -25.28 12.83
N GLY A 41 0.14 -24.42 12.90
CA GLY A 41 1.12 -24.44 13.99
C GLY A 41 0.54 -24.11 15.37
N VAL A 42 -0.55 -23.34 15.45
CA VAL A 42 -1.20 -22.99 16.74
C VAL A 42 -2.33 -23.93 17.13
N VAL A 43 -2.80 -24.80 16.23
CA VAL A 43 -3.84 -25.81 16.52
C VAL A 43 -3.51 -26.66 17.76
N PRO A 44 -2.27 -27.18 17.95
CA PRO A 44 -1.94 -27.95 19.14
C PRO A 44 -2.08 -27.16 20.45
N LEU A 45 -1.78 -25.86 20.43
CA LEU A 45 -1.93 -24.99 21.61
C LEU A 45 -3.40 -24.81 21.97
N MET A 46 -4.29 -24.74 20.96
CA MET A 46 -5.74 -24.62 21.16
C MET A 46 -6.36 -25.86 21.79
N VAL A 47 -5.76 -27.04 21.61
CA VAL A 47 -6.24 -28.31 22.18
C VAL A 47 -5.37 -28.83 23.32
N ALA A 48 -4.41 -28.02 23.79
CA ALA A 48 -3.46 -28.42 24.82
C ALA A 48 -4.19 -28.82 26.13
N THR A 49 -3.72 -29.89 26.76
CA THR A 49 -4.24 -30.40 28.04
C THR A 49 -3.11 -30.56 29.05
N GLY A 50 -3.43 -30.51 30.34
CA GLY A 50 -2.45 -30.64 31.43
C GLY A 50 -2.03 -29.30 32.03
N ALA A 51 -0.84 -29.26 32.64
CA ALA A 51 -0.35 -28.07 33.32
C ALA A 51 -0.19 -26.89 32.34
N GLY A 52 -0.76 -25.74 32.69
CA GLY A 52 -0.72 -24.54 31.84
C GLY A 52 -1.62 -24.60 30.60
N ALA A 53 -2.52 -25.60 30.49
CA ALA A 53 -3.44 -25.73 29.36
C ALA A 53 -4.32 -24.48 29.17
N ALA A 54 -4.86 -23.92 30.25
CA ALA A 54 -5.68 -22.70 30.17
C ALA A 54 -4.92 -21.53 29.50
N SER A 55 -3.65 -21.33 29.84
CA SER A 55 -2.82 -20.30 29.24
C SER A 55 -2.50 -20.58 27.77
N GLN A 56 -2.19 -21.84 27.43
CA GLN A 56 -1.90 -22.24 26.05
C GLN A 56 -3.13 -22.10 25.15
N GLN A 57 -4.29 -22.53 25.62
CA GLN A 57 -5.55 -22.42 24.88
C GLN A 57 -5.96 -20.96 24.70
N ALA A 58 -5.77 -20.12 25.71
CA ALA A 58 -6.05 -18.68 25.61
C ALA A 58 -5.19 -18.02 24.52
N ILE A 59 -3.87 -18.24 24.54
CA ILE A 59 -2.96 -17.71 23.52
C ILE A 59 -3.30 -18.29 22.15
N GLY A 60 -3.49 -19.61 22.03
CA GLY A 60 -3.82 -20.27 20.77
C GLY A 60 -5.08 -19.71 20.13
N THR A 61 -6.13 -19.50 20.92
CA THR A 61 -7.42 -18.95 20.43
C THR A 61 -7.29 -17.50 19.98
N VAL A 62 -6.61 -16.66 20.76
CA VAL A 62 -6.37 -15.24 20.40
C VAL A 62 -5.60 -15.15 19.10
N VAL A 63 -4.54 -15.95 18.98
CA VAL A 63 -3.64 -15.93 17.83
C VAL A 63 -4.32 -16.48 16.58
N PHE A 64 -5.08 -17.58 16.70
CA PHE A 64 -5.89 -18.13 15.62
C PHE A 64 -6.92 -17.11 15.10
N GLY A 65 -7.70 -16.51 16.01
CA GLY A 65 -8.71 -15.52 15.64
C GLY A 65 -8.08 -14.27 15.02
N GLY A 66 -7.00 -13.77 15.61
CA GLY A 66 -6.26 -12.62 15.11
C GLY A 66 -5.69 -12.84 13.72
N MET A 67 -5.14 -14.03 13.45
CA MET A 67 -4.64 -14.35 12.12
C MET A 67 -5.76 -14.46 11.09
N MET A 68 -6.86 -15.16 11.42
CA MET A 68 -8.02 -15.26 10.53
C MET A 68 -8.60 -13.89 10.20
N ALA A 69 -8.82 -13.05 11.21
CA ALA A 69 -9.32 -11.69 11.03
C ALA A 69 -8.34 -10.84 10.20
N SER A 70 -7.04 -10.87 10.54
CA SER A 70 -6.01 -10.12 9.81
C SER A 70 -5.95 -10.51 8.34
N THR A 71 -5.97 -11.81 8.02
CA THR A 71 -5.90 -12.28 6.63
C THR A 71 -7.14 -11.88 5.84
N LEU A 72 -8.34 -12.06 6.42
CA LEU A 72 -9.60 -11.73 5.76
C LEU A 72 -9.79 -10.23 5.57
N LEU A 73 -9.32 -9.40 6.50
CA LEU A 73 -9.41 -7.95 6.38
C LEU A 73 -8.29 -7.40 5.48
N ALA A 74 -7.04 -7.80 5.70
CA ALA A 74 -5.90 -7.20 5.00
C ALA A 74 -5.93 -7.47 3.48
N ILE A 75 -6.29 -8.67 3.03
CA ILE A 75 -6.27 -9.03 1.60
C ILE A 75 -7.13 -8.07 0.75
N PRO A 76 -8.42 -7.83 1.07
CA PRO A 76 -9.23 -6.88 0.32
C PRO A 76 -8.98 -5.42 0.71
N PHE A 77 -8.76 -5.10 2.00
CA PHE A 77 -8.67 -3.68 2.40
C PHE A 77 -7.35 -3.02 2.01
N VAL A 78 -6.21 -3.72 2.08
CA VAL A 78 -4.91 -3.13 1.72
C VAL A 78 -4.86 -2.59 0.29
N PRO A 79 -5.28 -3.32 -0.77
CA PRO A 79 -5.31 -2.77 -2.13
C PRO A 79 -6.34 -1.63 -2.28
N VAL A 80 -7.49 -1.72 -1.61
CA VAL A 80 -8.50 -0.64 -1.62
C VAL A 80 -7.94 0.65 -1.03
N PHE A 81 -7.29 0.57 0.14
CA PHE A 81 -6.65 1.72 0.77
C PHE A 81 -5.52 2.28 -0.10
N TYR A 82 -4.73 1.41 -0.74
CA TYR A 82 -3.70 1.86 -1.68
C TYR A 82 -4.31 2.67 -2.83
N VAL A 83 -5.36 2.17 -3.50
CA VAL A 83 -6.02 2.89 -4.60
C VAL A 83 -6.60 4.22 -4.14
N ALA A 84 -7.23 4.25 -2.97
CA ALA A 84 -7.82 5.47 -2.41
C ALA A 84 -6.76 6.53 -2.08
N LEU A 85 -5.68 6.14 -1.39
CA LEU A 85 -4.64 7.05 -0.94
C LEU A 85 -3.77 7.53 -2.10
N GLU A 86 -3.34 6.63 -2.99
CA GLU A 86 -2.51 6.99 -4.15
C GLU A 86 -3.31 7.84 -5.15
N GLY A 87 -4.57 7.48 -5.41
CA GLY A 87 -5.45 8.26 -6.27
C GLY A 87 -5.72 9.67 -5.75
N MET A 88 -5.85 9.84 -4.43
CA MET A 88 -5.97 11.16 -3.80
C MET A 88 -4.66 11.96 -3.90
N SER A 89 -3.52 11.31 -3.64
CA SER A 89 -2.19 11.91 -3.77
C SER A 89 -1.92 12.44 -5.18
N GLU A 90 -2.26 11.66 -6.21
CA GLU A 90 -2.05 12.04 -7.61
C GLU A 90 -2.94 13.22 -8.02
N ARG A 91 -4.21 13.23 -7.59
CA ARG A 91 -5.13 14.37 -7.81
C ARG A 91 -4.61 15.64 -7.15
N LEU A 92 -4.09 15.55 -5.93
CA LEU A 92 -3.54 16.70 -5.21
C LEU A 92 -2.27 17.24 -5.88
N ARG A 93 -1.39 16.35 -6.36
CA ARG A 93 -0.20 16.73 -7.13
C ARG A 93 -0.56 17.43 -8.44
N ARG A 94 -1.54 16.90 -9.19
CA ARG A 94 -2.05 17.54 -10.41
C ARG A 94 -2.66 18.91 -10.13
N GLY A 95 -3.39 19.08 -9.02
CA GLY A 95 -3.92 20.36 -8.58
C GLY A 95 -2.84 21.39 -8.23
N ARG A 96 -1.72 20.95 -7.64
CA ARG A 96 -0.58 21.82 -7.31
C ARG A 96 0.25 22.22 -8.53
N ALA A 97 0.42 21.30 -9.49
CA ALA A 97 1.11 21.59 -10.75
C ALA A 97 0.33 22.57 -11.65
N ARG A 98 -0.99 22.65 -11.49
CA ARG A 98 -1.86 23.64 -12.15
C ARG A 98 -1.85 25.03 -11.52
N ARG A 99 -0.95 25.30 -10.56
CA ARG A 99 -0.69 26.64 -10.05
C ARG A 99 0.59 27.17 -10.71
N PRO A 100 0.57 27.60 -11.99
CA PRO A 100 1.69 28.31 -12.57
C PRO A 100 1.78 29.68 -11.88
N GLU A 101 2.93 29.96 -11.28
CA GLU A 101 3.60 31.26 -11.27
C GLU A 101 2.69 32.52 -11.37
N ALA A 102 1.90 32.78 -10.33
CA ALA A 102 1.23 34.08 -10.15
C ALA A 102 2.13 35.10 -9.41
N HIS A 103 3.44 35.05 -9.67
CA HIS A 103 4.47 36.01 -9.26
C HIS A 103 5.58 35.85 -10.32
N GLY A 104 5.79 36.71 -11.30
CA GLY A 104 5.69 38.17 -11.27
C GLY A 104 7.10 38.77 -11.20
N GLU A 105 8.02 38.36 -12.08
CA GLU A 105 9.19 39.17 -12.41
C GLU A 105 9.08 39.59 -13.89
N PRO A 106 8.96 40.90 -14.19
CA PRO A 106 9.13 41.38 -15.56
C PRO A 106 10.56 41.04 -15.99
N GLY A 107 10.70 40.34 -17.11
CA GLY A 107 12.01 40.12 -17.72
C GLY A 107 12.75 41.45 -17.94
N PRO A 108 14.08 41.48 -17.80
CA PRO A 108 14.85 42.70 -17.96
C PRO A 108 14.58 43.33 -19.34
N PRO A 109 14.43 44.67 -19.41
CA PRO A 109 14.13 45.34 -20.67
C PRO A 109 15.22 45.02 -21.71
N PRO A 110 14.83 44.86 -22.99
CA PRO A 110 15.79 44.56 -24.05
C PRO A 110 16.87 45.66 -24.09
N PRO A 111 18.15 45.28 -24.31
CA PRO A 111 19.24 46.23 -24.37
C PRO A 111 18.99 47.26 -25.50
N PRO A 112 19.35 48.54 -25.28
CA PRO A 112 19.15 49.57 -26.29
C PRO A 112 19.90 49.19 -27.57
N GLU A 113 19.14 49.10 -28.66
CA GLU A 113 19.65 48.86 -29.99
C GLU A 113 20.56 50.02 -30.37
N VAL A 114 21.87 49.80 -30.25
CA VAL A 114 22.89 50.78 -30.62
C VAL A 114 22.79 50.97 -32.12
N ALA A 115 22.18 52.09 -32.53
CA ALA A 115 22.14 52.54 -33.90
C ALA A 115 23.54 52.50 -34.49
N ARG A 116 23.73 51.60 -35.47
CA ARG A 116 24.92 51.58 -36.31
C ARG A 116 24.99 52.90 -37.07
N GLY A 117 26.01 53.71 -36.76
CA GLY A 117 26.51 54.82 -37.56
C GLY A 117 27.95 54.53 -37.94
#